data_AF-A0A538D6P3-F1
#
_entry.id   AF-A0A538D6P3-F1
#
_cell.length_a   1.000
_cell.length_b   1.000
_cell.length_c   1.000
_cell.angle_alpha   90.00
_cell.angle_beta   90.00
_cell.angle_gamma   90.00
#
_symmetry.space_group_name_H-M   'P 1'
#
loop_
_entity.id
_entity.type
_entity.pdbx_description
1 polymer ?
#
loop_
_entity_poly.entity_id
_entity_poly.type
_entity_poly.pdbx_seq_one_letter_code
_entity_poly.pdbx_strand_id
1 'polypeptide(L)'
;MALSDELSRVAEVAAGYATPGEELTGIIAAEPGPGRRGYLCAFSSNGKRSWLALDAAGEPVLSRAFVRELVSIAALCELAEEAAGGGDLEELRSHLATVRLTEGPTGIEEAEKAAL
;
A
#
# COMPACT_ATOMS: atom_id res chain seq x y z
N MET A 1 9.24 -11.54 -14.70
CA MET A 1 9.98 -11.63 -13.43
C MET A 1 8.96 -11.53 -12.31
N ALA A 2 9.16 -12.22 -11.18
CA ALA A 2 8.21 -12.11 -10.07
C ALA A 2 8.40 -10.77 -9.35
N LEU A 3 7.33 -10.23 -8.76
CA LEU A 3 7.41 -8.98 -7.99
C LEU A 3 8.40 -9.09 -6.82
N SER A 4 8.52 -10.28 -6.21
CA SER A 4 9.52 -10.54 -5.16
C SER A 4 10.95 -10.29 -5.65
N ASP A 5 11.29 -10.76 -6.84
CA ASP A 5 12.63 -10.60 -7.41
C ASP A 5 12.89 -9.13 -7.78
N GLU A 6 11.85 -8.43 -8.25
CA GLU A 6 11.88 -7.00 -8.48
C GLU A 6 12.19 -6.23 -7.20
N LEU A 7 11.47 -6.53 -6.12
CA LEU A 7 11.65 -5.88 -4.82
C LEU A 7 13.03 -6.18 -4.21
N SER A 8 13.54 -7.41 -4.32
CA SER A 8 14.90 -7.74 -3.87
C SER A 8 15.96 -6.91 -4.60
N ARG A 9 15.87 -6.79 -5.93
CA ARG A 9 16.78 -5.94 -6.71
C ARG A 9 16.67 -4.47 -6.30
N VAL A 10 15.45 -3.95 -6.14
CA VAL A 10 15.23 -2.55 -5.76
C VAL A 10 15.76 -2.30 -4.34
N ALA A 11 15.64 -3.25 -3.42
CA ALA A 11 16.20 -3.13 -2.08
C ALA A 11 17.72 -2.97 -2.10
N GLU A 12 18.43 -3.75 -2.90
CA GLU A 12 19.88 -3.64 -3.07
C GLU A 12 20.28 -2.26 -3.62
N VAL A 13 19.57 -1.77 -4.64
CA VAL A 13 19.82 -0.45 -5.23
C VAL A 13 19.51 0.67 -4.23
N ALA A 14 18.34 0.61 -3.57
CA ALA A 14 17.90 1.61 -2.61
C ALA A 14 18.83 1.71 -1.40
N ALA A 15 19.38 0.59 -0.92
CA ALA A 15 20.36 0.58 0.16
C ALA A 15 21.61 1.42 -0.17
N GLY A 16 22.00 1.51 -1.45
CA GLY A 16 23.10 2.36 -1.91
C GLY A 16 22.85 3.87 -1.78
N TYR A 17 21.59 4.29 -1.61
CA TYR A 17 21.21 5.69 -1.39
C TYR A 17 21.05 6.06 0.10
N ALA A 18 21.13 5.10 1.02
CA ALA A 18 21.03 5.38 2.44
C ALA A 18 22.19 6.27 2.90
N THR A 19 21.89 7.32 3.67
CA THR A 19 22.94 8.13 4.31
C THR A 19 23.49 7.43 5.55
N PRO A 20 24.66 7.84 6.09
CA PRO A 20 25.23 7.19 7.27
C PRO A 20 24.26 7.17 8.47
N GLY A 21 23.93 5.98 8.95
CA GLY A 21 22.99 5.78 10.07
C GLY A 21 21.52 5.77 9.66
N GLU A 22 21.21 5.82 8.36
CA GLU A 22 19.89 5.45 7.83
C GLU A 22 19.86 3.98 7.41
N GLU A 23 18.72 3.33 7.63
CA GLU A 23 18.45 1.98 7.18
C GLU A 23 17.19 1.96 6.29
N LEU A 24 17.22 1.16 5.23
CA LEU A 24 16.04 0.91 4.41
C LEU A 24 15.06 0.05 5.22
N THR A 25 13.86 0.58 5.47
CA THR A 25 12.84 -0.06 6.32
C THR A 25 11.63 -0.58 5.57
N GLY A 26 11.46 -0.18 4.30
CA GLY A 26 10.32 -0.61 3.50
C GLY A 26 10.39 -0.15 2.06
N ILE A 27 9.70 -0.89 1.19
CA ILE A 27 9.56 -0.58 -0.23
C ILE A 27 8.10 -0.81 -0.60
N ILE A 28 7.46 0.20 -1.19
CA ILE A 28 6.12 0.09 -1.75
C ILE A 28 6.23 0.19 -3.27
N ALA A 29 5.85 -0.87 -3.97
CA ALA A 29 5.72 -0.85 -5.42
C ALA A 29 4.35 -0.27 -5.80
N ALA A 30 4.34 0.65 -6.76
CA ALA A 30 3.12 1.28 -7.24
C ALA A 30 3.21 1.54 -8.75
N GLU A 31 2.06 1.54 -9.42
CA GLU A 31 1.96 1.70 -10.87
C GLU A 31 0.80 2.66 -11.20
N PRO A 32 1.05 3.99 -11.24
CA PRO A 32 0.01 4.99 -11.47
C PRO A 32 -0.65 4.94 -12.86
N GLY A 33 -0.04 4.22 -13.79
CA GLY A 33 -0.60 3.92 -15.10
C GLY A 33 0.14 2.75 -15.75
N PRO A 34 -0.43 2.11 -16.78
CA PRO A 34 0.12 0.89 -17.36
C PRO A 34 1.59 1.04 -17.76
N GLY A 35 2.43 0.16 -17.24
CA GLY A 35 3.88 0.12 -17.48
C GLY A 35 4.68 1.22 -16.77
N ARG A 36 4.05 2.08 -15.97
CA ARG A 36 4.70 3.19 -15.25
C ARG A 36 5.01 2.81 -13.80
N ARG A 37 5.64 1.66 -13.61
CA ARG A 37 6.00 1.15 -12.27
C ARG A 37 7.09 2.01 -11.64
N GLY A 38 6.92 2.31 -10.36
CA GLY A 38 7.93 2.91 -9.51
C GLY A 38 7.89 2.33 -8.10
N TYR A 39 8.89 2.69 -7.31
CA TYR A 39 9.10 2.16 -5.97
C TYR A 39 9.34 3.30 -4.99
N LEU A 40 8.59 3.32 -3.89
CA LEU A 40 8.78 4.25 -2.78
C LEU A 40 9.59 3.54 -1.70
N CYS A 41 10.83 3.99 -1.51
CA CYS A 41 11.78 3.44 -0.55
C CYS A 41 11.78 4.30 0.72
N ALA A 42 11.46 3.70 1.86
CA ALA A 42 11.44 4.36 3.15
C ALA A 42 12.74 4.09 3.91
N PHE A 43 13.43 5.14 4.30
CA PHE A 43 14.60 5.05 5.18
C PHE A 43 14.28 5.57 6.57
N SER A 44 14.91 5.00 7.59
CA SER A 44 14.75 5.42 8.98
C SER A 44 16.11 5.69 9.61
N SER A 45 16.22 6.78 10.35
CA SER A 45 17.35 7.06 11.23
C SER A 45 16.89 7.83 12.46
N ASN A 46 17.21 7.32 13.66
CA ASN A 46 16.91 7.99 14.93
C ASN A 46 15.43 8.42 15.06
N GLY A 47 14.51 7.57 14.60
CA GLY A 47 13.06 7.84 14.62
C GLY A 47 12.55 8.82 13.56
N LYS A 48 13.43 9.37 12.71
CA LYS A 48 13.04 10.16 11.55
C LYS A 48 12.95 9.28 10.31
N ARG A 49 11.96 9.55 9.46
CA ARG A 49 11.76 8.85 8.19
C ARG A 49 12.04 9.76 7.00
N SER A 50 12.82 9.28 6.04
CA SER A 50 13.06 9.90 4.74
C SER A 50 12.60 8.95 3.63
N TRP A 51 12.44 9.48 2.42
CA TRP A 51 11.87 8.73 1.30
C TRP A 51 12.60 9.02 0.00
N LEU A 52 12.74 7.99 -0.83
CA LEU A 52 13.25 8.08 -2.20
C LEU A 52 12.29 7.36 -3.14
N ALA A 53 11.96 7.98 -4.27
CA ALA A 53 11.23 7.33 -5.34
C ALA A 53 12.23 6.85 -6.40
N LEU A 54 12.15 5.56 -6.75
CA LEU A 54 12.93 4.94 -7.83
C LEU A 54 12.00 4.53 -8.97
N ASP A 55 12.50 4.59 -10.21
CA ASP A 55 11.79 4.05 -11.36
C ASP A 55 12.02 2.52 -11.54
N ALA A 56 11.50 1.95 -12.63
CA ALA A 56 11.65 0.53 -12.94
C ALA A 56 13.11 0.06 -13.11
N ALA A 57 14.02 0.97 -13.47
CA ALA A 57 15.45 0.69 -13.62
C ALA A 57 16.21 0.84 -12.29
N GLY A 58 15.57 1.37 -11.24
CA GLY A 58 16.20 1.66 -9.95
C GLY A 58 16.83 3.05 -9.89
N GLU A 59 16.50 3.94 -10.82
CA GLU A 59 17.05 5.29 -10.87
C GLU A 59 16.17 6.29 -10.09
N PRO A 60 16.76 7.28 -9.39
CA PRO A 60 16.03 8.33 -8.69
C PRO A 60 15.10 9.12 -9.61
N VAL A 61 13.82 9.16 -9.24
CA VAL A 61 12.82 9.96 -9.96
C VAL A 61 13.00 11.44 -9.63
N LEU A 62 13.29 12.24 -10.65
CA LEU A 62 13.40 13.69 -10.53
C LEU A 62 12.08 14.43 -10.82
N SER A 63 11.14 13.78 -11.50
CA SER A 63 9.84 14.37 -11.84
C SER A 63 8.92 14.43 -10.62
N ARG A 64 8.75 15.63 -10.06
CA ARG A 64 7.80 15.86 -8.96
C ARG A 64 6.36 15.44 -9.28
N ALA A 65 5.94 15.60 -10.54
CA ALA A 65 4.62 15.17 -10.99
C ALA A 65 4.48 13.65 -10.87
N PHE A 66 5.50 12.90 -11.33
CA PHE A 66 5.49 11.44 -11.23
C PHE A 66 5.57 10.95 -9.79
N VAL A 67 6.40 11.56 -8.94
CA VAL A 67 6.44 11.23 -7.50
C VAL A 67 5.07 11.43 -6.86
N ARG A 68 4.36 12.51 -7.20
CA ARG A 68 3.01 12.76 -6.69
C ARG A 68 2.04 11.66 -7.11
N GLU A 69 2.03 11.29 -8.38
CA GLU A 69 1.17 10.21 -8.89
C GLU A 69 1.46 8.87 -8.19
N LEU A 70 2.74 8.53 -8.01
CA LEU A 70 3.20 7.31 -7.35
C LEU A 70 2.78 7.25 -5.88
N VAL A 71 2.98 8.34 -5.15
CA VAL A 71 2.55 8.44 -3.74
C VAL A 71 1.04 8.43 -3.62
N SER A 72 0.31 9.10 -4.52
CA SER A 72 -1.15 9.14 -4.48
C SER A 72 -1.77 7.76 -4.71
N ILE A 73 -1.30 6.98 -5.68
CA ILE A 73 -1.86 5.65 -5.90
C ILE A 73 -1.53 4.70 -4.74
N ALA A 74 -0.30 4.75 -4.22
CA ALA A 74 0.09 3.95 -3.06
C ALA A 74 -0.79 4.28 -1.85
N ALA A 75 -0.95 5.57 -1.51
CA ALA A 75 -1.77 5.99 -0.38
C ALA A 75 -3.26 5.64 -0.55
N LEU A 76 -3.80 5.71 -1.77
CA LEU A 76 -5.18 5.31 -2.03
C LEU A 76 -5.39 3.81 -1.83
N CYS A 77 -4.42 2.98 -2.21
CA CYS A 77 -4.48 1.54 -1.99
C CYS A 77 -4.44 1.19 -0.50
N GLU A 78 -3.54 1.81 0.28
CA GLU A 78 -3.48 1.62 1.74
C GLU A 78 -4.80 2.03 2.41
N LEU A 79 -5.35 3.19 2.05
CA LEU A 79 -6.63 3.64 2.58
C LEU A 79 -7.80 2.72 2.17
N ALA A 80 -7.78 2.20 0.94
CA ALA A 80 -8.78 1.27 0.48
C ALA A 80 -8.73 -0.07 1.24
N GLU A 81 -7.53 -0.54 1.57
CA GLU A 81 -7.34 -1.74 2.40
C GLU A 81 -7.86 -1.53 3.82
N GLU A 82 -7.50 -0.41 4.46
CA GLU A 82 -8.02 -0.04 5.78
C GLU A 82 -9.54 0.09 5.78
N ALA A 83 -10.12 0.77 4.78
CA ALA A 83 -11.57 0.91 4.63
C ALA A 83 -12.28 -0.42 4.35
N ALA A 84 -11.57 -1.39 3.77
CA ALA A 84 -12.05 -2.75 3.58
C ALA A 84 -11.88 -3.64 4.83
N GLY A 85 -11.47 -3.07 5.97
CA GLY A 85 -11.28 -3.77 7.24
C GLY A 85 -9.91 -4.44 7.37
N GLY A 86 -8.88 -3.94 6.69
CA GLY A 86 -7.52 -4.48 6.76
C GLY A 86 -7.40 -5.93 6.26
N GLY A 87 -8.39 -6.38 5.48
CA GLY A 87 -8.53 -7.79 5.11
C GLY A 87 -8.93 -8.73 6.25
N ASP A 88 -9.20 -8.24 7.46
CA ASP A 88 -9.71 -9.05 8.57
C ASP A 88 -11.21 -9.30 8.39
N LEU A 89 -11.50 -10.32 7.59
CA LEU A 89 -12.86 -10.72 7.30
C LEU A 89 -13.60 -11.23 8.54
N GLU A 90 -12.90 -11.77 9.54
CA GLU A 90 -13.53 -12.27 10.77
C GLU A 90 -14.00 -11.11 11.65
N GLU A 91 -13.15 -10.10 11.85
CA GLU A 91 -13.53 -8.87 12.56
C GLU A 91 -14.68 -8.16 11.84
N LEU A 92 -14.60 -8.01 10.52
CA LEU A 92 -15.66 -7.41 9.72
C LEU A 92 -16.99 -8.18 9.87
N ARG A 93 -16.95 -9.52 9.85
CA ARG A 93 -18.15 -10.36 10.06
C ARG A 93 -18.72 -10.20 11.47
N SER A 94 -17.87 -10.10 12.49
CA SER A 94 -18.29 -9.86 13.88
C SER A 94 -19.00 -8.51 14.04
N HIS A 95 -18.44 -7.44 13.45
CA HIS A 95 -19.07 -6.12 13.44
C HIS A 95 -20.41 -6.13 12.71
N LEU A 96 -20.49 -6.75 11.53
CA LEU A 96 -21.74 -6.84 10.77
C LEU A 96 -22.82 -7.63 11.52
N ALA A 97 -22.46 -8.69 12.24
CA ALA A 97 -23.39 -9.44 13.09
C ALA A 97 -23.93 -8.58 14.24
N THR A 98 -23.09 -7.73 14.83
CA THR A 98 -23.49 -6.77 15.86
C THR A 98 -24.48 -5.75 15.31
N VAL A 99 -24.14 -5.10 14.18
CA VAL A 99 -25.01 -4.11 13.51
C VAL A 99 -26.36 -4.73 13.15
N ARG A 100 -26.37 -5.97 12.65
CA ARG A 100 -27.61 -6.71 12.37
C ARG A 100 -28.50 -6.82 13.60
N LEU A 101 -27.93 -7.21 14.75
CA LEU A 101 -28.70 -7.40 15.98
C LEU A 101 -29.21 -6.09 16.57
N THR A 102 -28.45 -5.00 16.41
CA THR A 102 -28.75 -3.73 17.08
C THR A 102 -29.56 -2.77 16.22
N GLU A 103 -29.37 -2.77 14.90
CA GLU A 103 -29.92 -1.74 14.01
C GLU A 103 -30.98 -2.28 13.03
N GLY A 104 -31.04 -3.59 12.78
CA GLY A 104 -32.00 -4.19 11.83
C GLY A 104 -32.08 -3.45 10.49
N PRO A 105 -30.96 -3.25 9.77
CA PRO A 105 -30.90 -2.37 8.62
C PRO A 105 -31.88 -2.80 7.51
N THR A 106 -32.53 -1.81 6.90
CA THR A 106 -33.55 -2.02 5.86
C THR A 106 -33.04 -2.91 4.73
N GLY A 107 -33.80 -3.96 4.40
CA GLY A 107 -33.49 -4.86 3.28
C GLY A 107 -32.56 -6.03 3.62
N ILE A 108 -32.11 -6.17 4.88
CA ILE A 108 -31.20 -7.25 5.27
C ILE A 108 -31.81 -8.65 5.09
N GLU A 109 -33.10 -8.81 5.37
CA GLU A 109 -33.80 -10.10 5.22
C GLU A 109 -33.86 -10.57 3.75
N GLU A 110 -34.06 -9.63 2.82
CA GLU A 110 -34.08 -9.93 1.38
C GLU A 110 -32.68 -10.22 0.85
N ALA A 111 -31.66 -9.52 1.34
CA ALA A 111 -30.27 -9.82 1.04
C ALA A 111 -29.85 -11.22 1.55
N GLU A 112 -30.30 -11.61 2.74
CA GLU A 112 -30.05 -12.95 3.30
C GLU A 112 -30.73 -14.06 2.50
N LYS A 113 -32.00 -13.86 2.11
CA LYS A 113 -32.69 -14.81 1.23
C LYS A 113 -31.99 -14.98 -0.12
N ALA A 114 -31.41 -13.91 -0.66
CA ALA A 114 -30.71 -13.94 -1.95
C ALA A 114 -29.34 -14.65 -1.89
N ALA A 115 -28.76 -14.80 -0.69
CA ALA A 115 -27.47 -15.46 -0.48
C ALA A 115 -27.57 -16.96 -0.14
N LEU A 116 -28.79 -17.46 0.12
CA LEU A 116 -29.13 -18.89 0.34
C LEU A 116 -29.41 -19.61 -0.98
#